data_AF-A0A0D2IU80-F1
#
_entry.id   AF-A0A0D2IU80-F1
#
_cell.length_a   1.000
_cell.length_b   1.000
_cell.length_c   1.000
_cell.angle_alpha   90.00
_cell.angle_beta   90.00
_cell.angle_gamma   90.00
#
_symmetry.space_group_name_H-M   'P 1'
#
loop_
_entity.id
_entity.type
_entity.pdbx_description
1 polymer ?
#
loop_
_entity_poly.entity_id
_entity_poly.type
_entity_poly.pdbx_seq_one_letter_code
_entity_poly.pdbx_strand_id
1 'polypeptide(L)'
;MGGHSGVSANLVLLESPSSPFLAQNIFAIGPVGVNPSFLVHRSRLTEHLGRLNILCDELSGLYSQLDQYKARIEHQHRELWKANPDIRKKGLKGGSARKQRKIAGKYVPMAQNTAALQKRRRGVEKIDKYGRDRLEGIAALKLMIEEAMRFIKDGQAKGNDVLASGDLILQGLATPAEVRSAVSHVAAGVEQLMGEELLEKVDDIGKILTVIDNEFAW
;
A
#
# COMPACT_ATOMS: atom_id res chain seq x y z
N MET A 1 5.75 33.47 40.13
CA MET A 1 6.05 34.76 39.46
C MET A 1 7.53 34.72 39.11
N GLY A 2 7.99 34.39 37.91
CA GLY A 2 7.42 34.71 36.59
C GLY A 2 8.39 35.67 35.89
N GLY A 3 9.65 35.25 35.71
CA GLY A 3 10.66 35.99 34.96
C GLY A 3 10.70 35.47 33.53
N HIS A 4 10.21 36.28 32.58
CA HIS A 4 10.43 36.07 31.16
C HIS A 4 11.32 37.20 30.65
N SER A 5 12.61 36.93 30.54
CA SER A 5 13.53 37.70 29.71
C SER A 5 13.30 37.29 28.26
N GLY A 6 12.59 38.13 27.51
CA GLY A 6 12.51 38.02 26.05
C GLY A 6 13.89 38.28 25.44
N VAL A 7 14.35 37.35 24.62
CA VAL A 7 15.49 37.53 23.73
C VAL A 7 14.98 38.32 22.53
N SER A 8 15.24 39.64 22.51
CA SER A 8 15.10 40.47 21.31
C SER A 8 16.25 40.19 20.35
N ALA A 9 15.95 39.61 19.19
CA ALA A 9 16.85 39.63 18.06
C ALA A 9 16.51 40.84 17.17
N ASN A 10 17.39 41.84 17.18
CA ASN A 10 17.38 42.98 16.26
C ASN A 10 17.53 42.51 14.81
N LEU A 11 16.76 43.10 13.89
CA LEU A 11 17.06 43.05 12.46
C LEU A 11 16.90 44.44 11.82
N VAL A 12 18.07 45.04 11.60
CA VAL A 12 18.50 45.96 10.53
C VAL A 12 17.41 46.80 9.83
N LEU A 13 17.49 48.13 10.08
CA LEU A 13 16.97 49.17 9.19
C LEU A 13 17.63 49.01 7.81
N LEU A 14 16.84 48.71 6.79
CA LEU A 14 17.22 48.86 5.38
C LEU A 14 16.28 49.89 4.73
N GLU A 15 16.93 50.78 3.99
CA GLU A 15 16.47 52.05 3.42
C GLU A 15 15.06 52.05 2.81
N SER A 16 14.36 53.16 3.04
CA SER A 16 13.04 53.48 2.46
C SER A 16 13.09 53.51 0.93
N PRO A 17 12.29 52.70 0.21
CA PRO A 17 12.09 52.90 -1.22
C PRO A 17 11.03 54.00 -1.43
N SER A 18 11.47 55.14 -1.95
CA SER A 18 10.64 56.23 -2.45
C SER A 18 9.88 55.80 -3.70
N SER A 19 8.74 55.13 -3.56
CA SER A 19 7.77 54.92 -4.64
C SER A 19 6.37 54.62 -4.08
N PRO A 20 5.36 55.48 -4.31
CA PRO A 20 3.99 55.22 -3.89
C PRO A 20 3.34 54.04 -4.64
N PHE A 21 3.99 53.52 -5.70
CA PHE A 21 3.51 52.37 -6.46
C PHE A 21 3.88 51.03 -5.80
N LEU A 22 4.96 50.99 -5.00
CA LEU A 22 5.33 49.80 -4.21
C LEU A 22 4.56 49.73 -2.88
N ALA A 23 4.03 50.86 -2.40
CA ALA A 23 3.29 50.93 -1.14
C ALA A 23 1.91 50.22 -1.18
N GLN A 24 1.35 49.94 -2.36
CA GLN A 24 0.06 49.25 -2.49
C GLN A 24 0.16 47.72 -2.50
N ASN A 25 1.36 47.15 -2.64
CA ASN A 25 1.59 45.69 -2.58
C ASN A 25 2.41 45.25 -1.36
N ILE A 26 2.68 46.16 -0.42
CA ILE A 26 3.05 45.75 0.93
C ILE A 26 1.74 45.32 1.60
N PHE A 27 1.30 44.10 1.30
CA PHE A 27 0.39 43.40 2.21
C PHE A 27 1.04 43.52 3.59
N ALA A 28 0.35 44.19 4.51
CA ALA A 28 0.69 44.13 5.91
C ALA A 28 0.55 42.66 6.31
N ILE A 29 1.63 41.90 6.19
CA ILE A 29 1.80 40.60 6.83
C ILE A 29 1.95 40.94 8.31
N GLY A 30 0.83 41.30 8.95
CA GLY A 30 0.74 41.16 10.40
C GLY A 30 1.05 39.70 10.72
N PRO A 31 1.67 39.40 11.88
CA PRO A 31 1.98 38.03 12.24
C PRO A 31 0.68 37.23 12.20
N VAL A 32 0.50 36.41 11.17
CA VAL A 32 -0.57 35.42 11.13
C VAL A 32 -0.16 34.45 12.21
N GLY A 33 -0.65 34.67 13.43
CA GLY A 33 -0.40 33.79 14.56
C GLY A 33 -0.91 32.41 14.16
N VAL A 34 0.01 31.54 13.77
CA VAL A 34 -0.32 30.16 13.43
C VAL A 34 -0.86 29.54 14.70
N ASN A 35 -2.11 29.09 14.65
CA ASN A 35 -2.75 28.47 15.81
C ASN A 35 -1.88 27.27 16.27
N PRO A 36 -1.48 27.18 17.55
CA PRO A 36 -0.69 26.06 18.06
C PRO A 36 -1.30 24.68 17.75
N SER A 37 -2.63 24.58 17.68
CA SER A 37 -3.31 23.35 17.29
C SER A 37 -2.92 22.88 15.89
N PHE A 38 -2.72 23.81 14.95
CA PHE A 38 -2.32 23.50 13.58
C PHE A 38 -0.93 22.84 13.52
N LEU A 39 0.02 23.26 14.36
CA LEU A 39 1.35 22.66 14.45
C LEU A 39 1.30 21.24 15.04
N VAL A 40 0.43 21.01 16.03
CA VAL A 40 0.20 19.68 16.60
C VAL A 40 -0.49 18.75 15.59
N HIS A 41 -1.45 19.25 14.81
CA HIS A 41 -2.09 18.48 13.75
C HIS A 41 -1.13 18.13 12.62
N ARG A 42 -0.24 19.07 12.25
CA ARG A 42 0.78 18.86 11.24
C ARG A 42 1.78 17.77 11.65
N SER A 43 2.33 17.84 12.86
CA SER A 43 3.28 16.83 13.35
C SER A 43 2.67 15.43 13.39
N ARG A 44 1.43 15.30 13.88
CA ARG A 44 0.66 14.04 13.86
C ARG A 44 0.41 13.53 12.44
N LEU A 45 0.08 14.42 11.51
CA LEU A 45 -0.12 14.06 10.10
C LEU A 45 1.19 13.58 9.45
N THR A 46 2.31 14.24 9.74
CA THR A 46 3.63 13.80 9.26
C THR A 46 4.00 12.43 9.81
N GLU A 47 3.73 12.17 11.10
CA GLU A 47 3.95 10.85 11.71
C GLU A 47 3.06 9.77 11.06
N HIS A 48 1.77 10.07 10.85
CA HIS A 48 0.84 9.17 10.18
C HIS A 48 1.27 8.87 8.74
N LEU A 49 1.72 9.87 7.98
CA LEU A 49 2.30 9.68 6.65
C LEU A 49 3.57 8.83 6.69
N GLY A 50 4.44 9.04 7.68
CA GLY A 50 5.61 8.20 7.92
C GLY A 50 5.21 6.73 8.09
N ARG A 51 4.17 6.47 8.88
CA ARG A 51 3.62 5.12 9.06
C ARG A 51 3.05 4.52 7.78
N LEU A 52 2.30 5.31 7.00
CA LEU A 52 1.77 4.87 5.70
C LEU A 52 2.89 4.51 4.71
N ASN A 53 3.99 5.28 4.69
CA ASN A 53 5.16 4.99 3.86
C ASN A 53 5.79 3.64 4.23
N ILE A 54 6.02 3.39 5.53
CA ILE A 54 6.57 2.12 6.01
C ILE A 54 5.69 0.94 5.58
N LEU A 55 4.38 1.04 5.79
CA LEU A 55 3.44 -0.01 5.40
C LEU A 55 3.40 -0.23 3.88
N CYS A 56 3.53 0.84 3.08
CA CYS A 56 3.60 0.73 1.63
C CYS A 56 4.85 -0.03 1.18
N ASP A 57 5.99 0.23 1.82
CA ASP A 57 7.27 -0.44 1.52
C ASP A 57 7.21 -1.91 1.92
N GLU A 58 6.67 -2.23 3.10
CA GLU A 58 6.45 -3.59 3.58
C GLU A 58 5.52 -4.39 2.64
N LEU A 59 4.38 -3.82 2.25
CA LEU A 59 3.47 -4.44 1.27
C LEU A 59 4.14 -4.66 -0.08
N SER A 60 4.97 -3.73 -0.54
CA SER A 60 5.72 -3.87 -1.80
C SER A 60 6.76 -4.99 -1.71
N GLY A 61 7.40 -5.15 -0.55
CA GLY A 61 8.30 -6.25 -0.23
C GLY A 61 7.58 -7.60 -0.29
N LEU A 62 6.45 -7.74 0.41
CA LEU A 62 5.64 -8.94 0.40
C LEU A 62 5.11 -9.30 -0.98
N TYR A 63 4.61 -8.30 -1.73
CA TYR A 63 4.15 -8.52 -3.10
C TYR A 63 5.25 -9.14 -3.98
N SER A 64 6.48 -8.65 -3.84
CA SER A 64 7.65 -9.16 -4.56
C SER A 64 8.02 -10.58 -4.12
N GLN A 65 7.94 -10.88 -2.83
CA GLN A 65 8.18 -12.23 -2.30
C GLN A 65 7.13 -13.23 -2.82
N LEU A 66 5.85 -12.84 -2.85
CA LEU A 66 4.78 -13.67 -3.40
C LEU A 66 5.01 -14.00 -4.89
N ASP A 67 5.56 -13.06 -5.66
CA ASP A 67 5.94 -13.32 -7.06
C ASP A 67 7.09 -14.35 -7.18
N GLN A 68 8.07 -14.30 -6.29
CA GLN A 68 9.12 -15.32 -6.22
C GLN A 68 8.55 -16.70 -5.85
N TYR A 69 7.66 -16.77 -4.85
CA TYR A 69 6.99 -18.01 -4.46
C TYR A 69 6.14 -18.58 -5.59
N LYS A 70 5.37 -17.74 -6.27
CA LYS A 70 4.60 -18.12 -7.47
C LYS A 70 5.52 -18.72 -8.52
N ALA A 71 6.61 -18.04 -8.87
CA ALA A 71 7.57 -18.54 -9.86
C ALA A 71 8.18 -19.90 -9.47
N ARG A 72 8.47 -20.09 -8.18
CA ARG A 72 8.98 -21.37 -7.64
C ARG A 72 7.96 -22.49 -7.79
N ILE A 73 6.70 -22.27 -7.43
CA ILE A 73 5.64 -23.28 -7.56
C ILE A 73 5.37 -23.60 -9.03
N GLU A 74 5.33 -22.59 -9.90
CA GLU A 74 5.20 -22.80 -11.34
C GLU A 74 6.36 -23.61 -11.92
N HIS A 75 7.59 -23.35 -11.46
CA HIS A 75 8.75 -24.14 -11.83
C HIS A 75 8.61 -25.59 -11.36
N GLN A 76 8.23 -25.82 -10.10
CA GLN A 76 7.97 -27.17 -9.58
C GLN A 76 6.89 -27.91 -10.38
N HIS A 77 5.83 -27.22 -10.80
CA HIS A 77 4.82 -27.78 -11.69
C HIS A 77 5.39 -28.14 -13.06
N ARG A 78 6.20 -27.27 -13.67
CA ARG A 78 6.86 -27.58 -14.94
C ARG A 78 7.73 -28.84 -14.83
N GLU A 79 8.52 -28.96 -13.78
CA GLU A 79 9.37 -30.14 -13.53
C GLU A 79 8.56 -31.41 -13.23
N LEU A 80 7.50 -31.31 -12.42
CA LEU A 80 6.57 -32.43 -12.17
C LEU A 80 6.02 -32.99 -13.50
N TRP A 81 5.63 -32.11 -14.41
CA TRP A 81 5.06 -32.49 -15.69
C TRP A 81 6.10 -32.97 -16.72
N LYS A 82 7.34 -32.46 -16.66
CA LYS A 82 8.47 -33.01 -17.43
C LYS A 82 8.82 -34.44 -16.99
N ALA A 83 8.80 -34.70 -15.68
CA ALA A 83 9.08 -36.02 -15.11
C ALA A 83 7.94 -37.04 -15.33
N ASN A 84 6.72 -36.57 -15.64
CA ASN A 84 5.54 -37.43 -15.79
C ASN A 84 4.78 -37.19 -17.12
N PRO A 85 5.47 -37.31 -18.29
CA PRO A 85 4.88 -36.96 -19.59
C PRO A 85 3.78 -37.94 -20.02
N ASP A 86 3.87 -39.20 -19.58
CA ASP A 86 2.90 -40.27 -19.81
C ASP A 86 1.56 -39.97 -19.13
N ILE A 87 1.62 -39.46 -17.89
CA ILE A 87 0.43 -39.06 -17.11
C ILE A 87 -0.16 -37.78 -17.69
N ARG A 88 0.68 -36.80 -18.08
CA ARG A 88 0.23 -35.55 -18.72
C ARG A 88 -0.60 -35.80 -19.98
N LYS A 89 -0.12 -36.67 -20.88
CA LYS A 89 -0.81 -37.01 -22.15
C LYS A 89 -2.12 -37.77 -21.94
N LYS A 90 -2.22 -38.57 -20.88
CA LYS A 90 -3.41 -39.38 -20.55
C LYS A 90 -4.44 -38.63 -19.70
N GLY A 91 -4.21 -37.33 -19.41
CA GLY A 91 -5.05 -36.48 -18.55
C GLY A 91 -4.96 -36.86 -17.07
N LEU A 92 -5.55 -36.09 -16.16
CA LEU A 92 -5.74 -36.46 -14.73
C LEU A 92 -7.11 -37.12 -14.50
N LYS A 93 -7.32 -37.81 -13.37
CA LYS A 93 -8.61 -38.46 -13.07
C LYS A 93 -9.70 -37.44 -12.67
N GLY A 94 -9.32 -36.21 -12.33
CA GLY A 94 -10.20 -35.10 -11.94
C GLY A 94 -10.80 -34.31 -13.12
N GLY A 95 -11.91 -33.60 -12.85
CA GLY A 95 -12.78 -32.92 -13.81
C GLY A 95 -12.13 -32.07 -14.90
N SER A 96 -10.88 -31.65 -14.75
CA SER A 96 -10.06 -30.99 -15.78
C SER A 96 -9.82 -31.87 -17.01
N ALA A 97 -9.65 -33.19 -16.85
CA ALA A 97 -9.55 -34.11 -17.98
C ALA A 97 -10.91 -34.40 -18.62
N ARG A 98 -12.01 -34.32 -17.85
CA ARG A 98 -13.37 -34.33 -18.42
C ARG A 98 -13.66 -33.03 -19.19
N LYS A 99 -13.14 -31.88 -18.74
CA LYS A 99 -13.19 -30.62 -19.48
C LYS A 99 -12.33 -30.68 -20.75
N GLN A 100 -11.10 -31.20 -20.69
CA GLN A 100 -10.27 -31.44 -21.89
C GLN A 100 -10.86 -32.47 -22.86
N ARG A 101 -11.61 -33.48 -22.39
CA ARG A 101 -12.41 -34.37 -23.24
C ARG A 101 -13.43 -33.60 -24.07
N LYS A 102 -14.08 -32.58 -23.47
CA LYS A 102 -15.04 -31.71 -24.16
C LYS A 102 -14.39 -30.84 -25.24
N ILE A 103 -13.12 -30.45 -25.05
CA ILE A 103 -12.40 -29.52 -25.91
C ILE A 103 -11.59 -30.22 -27.01
N ALA A 104 -10.92 -31.34 -26.70
CA ALA A 104 -9.89 -31.94 -27.56
C ALA A 104 -10.19 -33.39 -28.00
N GLY A 105 -11.31 -33.99 -27.57
CA GLY A 105 -11.82 -35.29 -28.08
C GLY A 105 -10.98 -36.55 -27.81
N LYS A 106 -9.72 -36.45 -27.35
CA LYS A 106 -8.82 -37.60 -27.12
C LYS A 106 -8.72 -37.94 -25.64
N TYR A 107 -9.29 -39.09 -25.24
CA TYR A 107 -9.09 -39.70 -23.93
C TYR A 107 -8.68 -41.17 -24.11
N VAL A 108 -7.60 -41.59 -23.43
CA VAL A 108 -7.20 -43.01 -23.36
C VAL A 108 -7.79 -43.60 -22.07
N PRO A 109 -8.76 -44.54 -22.15
CA PRO A 109 -9.41 -45.11 -20.97
C PRO A 109 -8.44 -45.83 -20.03
N MET A 110 -8.63 -45.62 -18.72
CA MET A 110 -7.75 -46.12 -17.65
C MET A 110 -7.90 -47.60 -17.29
N ALA A 111 -8.74 -48.36 -18.00
CA ALA A 111 -9.16 -49.70 -17.57
C ALA A 111 -8.03 -50.75 -17.51
N GLN A 112 -6.83 -50.44 -18.01
CA GLN A 112 -5.70 -51.38 -18.10
C GLN A 112 -4.47 -51.02 -17.24
N ASN A 113 -4.58 -50.04 -16.32
CA ASN A 113 -3.42 -49.63 -15.53
C ASN A 113 -3.15 -50.56 -14.33
N THR A 114 -1.91 -51.05 -14.21
CA THR A 114 -1.42 -51.80 -13.04
C THR A 114 -1.55 -50.99 -11.75
N ALA A 115 -1.67 -51.68 -10.61
CA ALA A 115 -1.82 -51.04 -9.29
C ALA A 115 -0.69 -50.03 -8.98
N ALA A 116 0.54 -50.34 -9.37
CA ALA A 116 1.69 -49.44 -9.23
C ALA A 116 1.53 -48.13 -10.02
N LEU A 117 1.03 -48.22 -11.26
CA LEU A 117 0.82 -47.06 -12.12
C LEU A 117 -0.32 -46.17 -11.62
N GLN A 118 -1.36 -46.79 -11.02
CA GLN A 118 -2.42 -46.05 -10.34
C GLN A 118 -1.90 -45.31 -9.10
N LYS A 119 -1.03 -45.92 -8.29
CA LYS A 119 -0.43 -45.29 -7.10
C LYS A 119 0.42 -44.08 -7.50
N ARG A 120 1.33 -44.23 -8.48
CA ARG A 120 2.15 -43.12 -9.00
C ARG A 120 1.27 -41.97 -9.49
N ARG A 121 0.22 -42.26 -10.27
CA ARG A 121 -0.69 -41.25 -10.79
C ARG A 121 -1.42 -40.47 -9.69
N ARG A 122 -1.95 -41.14 -8.66
CA ARG A 122 -2.58 -40.46 -7.51
C ARG A 122 -1.59 -39.55 -6.78
N GLY A 123 -0.33 -39.96 -6.68
CA GLY A 123 0.75 -39.13 -6.14
C GLY A 123 0.94 -37.84 -6.94
N VAL A 124 1.07 -37.94 -8.27
CA VAL A 124 1.19 -36.78 -9.17
C VAL A 124 -0.05 -35.87 -9.09
N GLU A 125 -1.25 -36.45 -9.06
CA GLU A 125 -2.51 -35.70 -8.92
C GLU A 125 -2.59 -34.93 -7.61
N LYS A 126 -2.14 -35.53 -6.51
CA LYS A 126 -2.09 -34.87 -5.19
C LYS A 126 -1.13 -33.68 -5.21
N ILE A 127 0.05 -33.84 -5.80
CA ILE A 127 1.06 -32.77 -5.89
C ILE A 127 0.57 -31.63 -6.80
N ASP A 128 0.02 -31.96 -7.98
CA ASP A 128 -0.53 -30.95 -8.90
C ASP A 128 -1.71 -30.20 -8.29
N LYS A 129 -2.64 -30.89 -7.61
CA LYS A 129 -3.73 -30.22 -6.89
C LYS A 129 -3.18 -29.27 -5.85
N TYR A 130 -2.27 -29.75 -4.99
CA TYR A 130 -1.72 -28.95 -3.91
C TYR A 130 -0.97 -27.70 -4.41
N GLY A 131 -0.21 -27.81 -5.50
CA GLY A 131 0.46 -26.65 -6.08
C GLY A 131 -0.51 -25.67 -6.74
N ARG A 132 -1.62 -26.13 -7.33
CA ARG A 132 -2.68 -25.23 -7.84
C ARG A 132 -3.40 -24.50 -6.72
N ASP A 133 -3.78 -25.21 -5.67
CA ASP A 133 -4.43 -24.63 -4.50
C ASP A 133 -3.52 -23.54 -3.88
N ARG A 134 -2.20 -23.78 -3.82
CA ARG A 134 -1.22 -22.76 -3.40
C ARG A 134 -1.14 -21.56 -4.35
N LEU A 135 -1.16 -21.77 -5.66
CA LEU A 135 -1.15 -20.66 -6.64
C LEU A 135 -2.41 -19.81 -6.54
N GLU A 136 -3.56 -20.43 -6.31
CA GLU A 136 -4.83 -19.73 -6.07
C GLU A 136 -4.79 -18.93 -4.77
N GLY A 137 -4.26 -19.51 -3.69
CA GLY A 137 -4.02 -18.80 -2.43
C GLY A 137 -3.11 -17.59 -2.59
N ILE A 138 -2.00 -17.73 -3.33
CA ILE A 138 -1.11 -16.59 -3.64
C ILE A 138 -1.84 -15.53 -4.45
N ALA A 139 -2.64 -15.90 -5.44
CA ALA A 139 -3.40 -14.95 -6.23
C ALA A 139 -4.40 -14.15 -5.37
N ALA A 140 -5.08 -14.81 -4.44
CA ALA A 140 -5.98 -14.15 -3.49
C ALA A 140 -5.22 -13.17 -2.56
N LEU A 141 -4.07 -13.58 -2.03
CA LEU A 141 -3.23 -12.71 -1.19
C LEU A 141 -2.74 -11.47 -1.95
N LYS A 142 -2.34 -11.63 -3.22
CA LYS A 142 -1.92 -10.49 -4.05
C LYS A 142 -3.03 -9.46 -4.24
N LEU A 143 -4.28 -9.90 -4.45
CA LEU A 143 -5.43 -8.99 -4.57
C LEU A 143 -5.65 -8.19 -3.28
N MET A 144 -5.58 -8.85 -2.11
CA MET A 144 -5.69 -8.18 -0.81
C MET A 144 -4.59 -7.14 -0.60
N ILE A 145 -3.35 -7.48 -0.96
CA ILE A 145 -2.21 -6.54 -0.89
C ILE A 145 -2.41 -5.36 -1.84
N GLU A 146 -2.88 -5.58 -3.07
CA GLU A 146 -3.16 -4.50 -4.03
C GLU A 146 -4.28 -3.56 -3.57
N GLU A 147 -5.30 -4.09 -2.88
CA GLU A 147 -6.35 -3.29 -2.24
C GLU A 147 -5.79 -2.45 -1.09
N ALA A 148 -4.98 -3.04 -0.22
CA ALA A 148 -4.32 -2.33 0.88
C ALA A 148 -3.36 -1.24 0.38
N MET A 149 -2.57 -1.54 -0.66
CA MET A 149 -1.66 -0.57 -1.28
C MET A 149 -2.42 0.61 -1.91
N ARG A 150 -3.56 0.36 -2.56
CA ARG A 150 -4.41 1.45 -3.10
C ARG A 150 -4.92 2.35 -1.98
N PHE A 151 -5.44 1.76 -0.91
CA PHE A 151 -5.90 2.50 0.25
C PHE A 151 -4.80 3.37 0.87
N ILE A 152 -3.60 2.81 1.06
CA ILE A 152 -2.45 3.54 1.61
C ILE A 152 -2.02 4.68 0.69
N LYS A 153 -1.94 4.45 -0.63
CA LYS A 153 -1.57 5.47 -1.61
C LYS A 153 -2.55 6.63 -1.64
N ASP A 154 -3.84 6.34 -1.53
CA ASP A 154 -4.87 7.39 -1.42
C ASP A 154 -4.69 8.20 -0.13
N GLY A 155 -4.36 7.54 0.99
CA GLY A 155 -4.02 8.21 2.26
C GLY A 155 -2.77 9.09 2.15
N GLN A 156 -1.72 8.60 1.50
CA GLN A 156 -0.49 9.35 1.23
C GLN A 156 -0.76 10.59 0.37
N ALA A 157 -1.51 10.44 -0.72
CA ALA A 157 -1.86 11.54 -1.60
C ALA A 157 -2.61 12.65 -0.86
N LYS A 158 -3.66 12.28 -0.10
CA LYS A 158 -4.43 13.22 0.71
C LYS A 158 -3.57 13.88 1.79
N GLY A 159 -2.74 13.12 2.50
CA GLY A 159 -1.88 13.69 3.54
C GLY A 159 -0.83 14.65 2.99
N ASN A 160 -0.24 14.34 1.84
CA ASN A 160 0.69 15.25 1.16
C ASN A 160 0.00 16.53 0.69
N ASP A 161 -1.24 16.44 0.20
CA ASP A 161 -2.02 17.60 -0.25
C ASP A 161 -2.39 18.52 0.93
N VAL A 162 -2.74 17.93 2.08
CA VAL A 162 -2.96 18.65 3.34
C VAL A 162 -1.67 19.31 3.85
N LEU A 163 -0.53 18.62 3.81
CA LEU A 163 0.76 19.20 4.20
C LEU A 163 1.17 20.36 3.29
N ALA A 164 1.03 20.20 1.97
CA ALA A 164 1.35 21.25 0.99
C ALA A 164 0.48 22.50 1.20
N SER A 165 -0.83 22.30 1.42
CA SER A 165 -1.75 23.39 1.80
C SER A 165 -1.30 24.09 3.08
N GLY A 166 -0.78 23.31 4.04
CA GLY A 166 -0.27 23.86 5.29
C GLY A 166 1.05 24.61 5.16
N ASP A 167 1.94 24.17 4.26
CA ASP A 167 3.19 24.87 3.95
C ASP A 167 2.95 26.25 3.34
N LEU A 168 1.95 26.38 2.47
CA LEU A 168 1.55 27.66 1.90
C LEU A 168 1.12 28.67 2.97
N ILE A 169 0.44 28.21 4.02
CA ILE A 169 0.04 29.04 5.18
C ILE A 169 1.29 29.46 5.98
N LEU A 170 2.19 28.52 6.28
CA LEU A 170 3.37 28.78 7.11
C LEU A 170 4.39 29.71 6.44
N GLN A 171 4.51 29.64 5.11
CA GLN A 171 5.45 30.47 4.35
C GLN A 171 4.93 31.89 4.08
N GLY A 172 3.67 32.19 4.44
CA GLY A 172 3.06 33.49 4.21
C GLY A 172 2.86 33.83 2.73
N LEU A 173 2.89 32.81 1.85
CA LEU A 173 2.79 32.96 0.39
C LEU A 173 1.35 32.98 -0.13
N ALA A 174 0.37 32.81 0.77
CA ALA A 174 -1.04 32.72 0.43
C ALA A 174 -1.77 34.04 0.73
N THR A 175 -2.67 34.43 -0.17
CA THR A 175 -3.61 35.54 0.04
C THR A 175 -4.57 35.22 1.20
N PRO A 176 -5.19 36.22 1.85
CA PRO A 176 -6.13 35.98 2.95
C PRO A 176 -7.32 35.06 2.60
N ALA A 177 -7.73 35.02 1.32
CA ALA A 177 -8.77 34.10 0.85
C ALA A 177 -8.24 32.67 0.72
N GLU A 178 -7.04 32.49 0.20
CA GLU A 178 -6.36 31.19 0.09
C GLU A 178 -6.03 30.62 1.46
N VAL A 179 -5.61 31.44 2.43
CA VAL A 179 -5.38 31.00 3.82
C VAL A 179 -6.65 30.45 4.44
N ARG A 180 -7.80 31.11 4.29
CA ARG A 180 -9.08 30.61 4.82
C ARG A 180 -9.50 29.29 4.18
N SER A 181 -9.34 29.17 2.86
CA SER A 181 -9.59 27.93 2.12
C SER A 181 -8.67 26.80 2.59
N ALA A 182 -7.36 27.06 2.68
CA ALA A 182 -6.36 26.11 3.09
C ALA A 182 -6.54 25.66 4.55
N VAL A 183 -6.91 26.56 5.47
CA VAL A 183 -7.22 26.21 6.86
C VAL A 183 -8.43 25.26 6.94
N SER A 184 -9.49 25.53 6.19
CA SER A 184 -10.66 24.65 6.13
C SER A 184 -10.33 23.29 5.51
N HIS A 185 -9.51 23.29 4.44
CA HIS A 185 -9.05 22.07 3.78
C HIS A 185 -8.18 21.21 4.70
N VAL A 186 -7.24 21.83 5.43
CA VAL A 186 -6.39 21.13 6.39
C VAL A 186 -7.21 20.56 7.55
N ALA A 187 -8.15 21.33 8.10
CA ALA A 187 -9.00 20.84 9.19
C ALA A 187 -9.82 19.61 8.77
N ALA A 188 -10.49 19.66 7.62
CA ALA A 188 -11.28 18.56 7.09
C ALA A 188 -10.41 17.34 6.71
N GLY A 189 -9.25 17.57 6.09
CA GLY A 189 -8.33 16.50 5.69
C GLY A 189 -7.69 15.80 6.89
N VAL A 190 -7.35 16.53 7.95
CA VAL A 190 -6.84 15.95 9.21
C VAL A 190 -7.92 15.10 9.88
N GLU A 191 -9.16 15.58 9.95
CA GLU A 191 -10.26 14.79 10.51
C GLU A 191 -10.52 13.50 9.72
N GLN A 192 -10.44 13.57 8.39
CA GLN A 192 -10.61 12.40 7.53
C GLN A 192 -9.45 11.39 7.65
N LEU A 193 -8.21 11.87 7.79
CA LEU A 193 -7.01 11.02 7.86
C LEU A 193 -6.71 10.48 9.27
N MET A 194 -7.14 11.22 10.30
CA MET A 194 -6.96 10.86 11.70
C MET A 194 -8.24 10.32 12.34
N GLY A 195 -9.26 10.04 11.53
CA GLY A 195 -10.49 9.40 11.98
C GLY A 195 -10.23 7.99 12.50
N GLU A 196 -10.95 7.60 13.55
CA GLU A 196 -10.76 6.34 14.27
C GLU A 196 -10.90 5.11 13.36
N GLU A 197 -11.89 5.12 12.44
CA GLU A 197 -12.09 4.06 11.46
C GLU A 197 -10.90 3.89 10.50
N LEU A 198 -10.25 4.99 10.10
CA LEU A 198 -9.12 4.95 9.18
C LEU A 198 -7.87 4.41 9.89
N LEU A 199 -7.65 4.85 11.13
CA LEU A 199 -6.55 4.38 11.97
C LEU A 199 -6.70 2.88 12.28
N GLU A 200 -7.91 2.41 12.56
CA GLU A 200 -8.19 0.98 12.78
C GLU A 200 -7.86 0.15 11.54
N LYS A 201 -8.23 0.60 10.34
CA LYS A 201 -7.88 -0.09 9.09
C LYS A 201 -6.37 -0.14 8.85
N VAL A 202 -5.65 0.94 9.17
CA VAL A 202 -4.18 0.98 9.09
C VAL A 202 -3.54 0.01 10.09
N ASP A 203 -4.08 -0.07 11.31
CA ASP A 203 -3.66 -1.04 12.32
C ASP A 203 -3.92 -2.48 11.87
N ASP A 204 -5.08 -2.75 11.27
CA ASP A 204 -5.44 -4.07 10.78
C ASP A 204 -4.54 -4.53 9.63
N ILE A 205 -4.17 -3.61 8.71
CA ILE A 205 -3.15 -3.90 7.71
C ILE A 205 -1.84 -4.29 8.39
N GLY A 206 -1.39 -3.53 9.40
CA GLY A 206 -0.18 -3.86 10.16
C GLY A 206 -0.24 -5.23 10.86
N LYS A 207 -1.40 -5.61 11.42
CA LYS A 207 -1.61 -6.94 12.02
C LYS A 207 -1.53 -8.04 10.96
N ILE A 208 -2.17 -7.84 9.81
CA ILE A 208 -2.14 -8.80 8.69
C ILE A 208 -0.70 -8.99 8.20
N LEU A 209 0.07 -7.90 8.05
CA LEU A 209 1.49 -7.96 7.69
C LEU A 209 2.29 -8.78 8.70
N THR A 210 2.08 -8.54 9.99
CA THR A 210 2.76 -9.28 11.07
C THR A 210 2.42 -10.78 11.03
N VAL A 211 1.17 -11.13 10.74
CA VAL A 211 0.75 -12.54 10.59
C VAL A 211 1.43 -13.18 9.38
N ILE A 212 1.47 -12.49 8.24
CA ILE A 212 2.14 -12.97 7.03
C ILE A 212 3.64 -13.15 7.29
N ASP A 213 4.31 -12.17 7.89
CA ASP A 213 5.74 -12.30 8.20
C ASP A 213 6.02 -13.48 9.14
N ASN A 214 5.17 -13.74 10.14
CA ASN A 214 5.32 -14.89 11.03
C ASN A 214 5.05 -16.24 10.33
N GLU A 215 4.06 -16.30 9.42
CA GLU A 215 3.75 -17.51 8.66
C GLU A 215 4.77 -17.79 7.55
N PHE A 216 5.44 -16.75 7.06
CA PHE A 216 6.41 -16.81 5.97
C PHE A 216 7.84 -16.44 6.40
N ALA A 217 8.15 -16.52 7.70
CA ALA A 217 9.51 -16.55 8.20
C ALA A 217 10.13 -17.94 7.93
N TRP A 218 10.74 -18.11 6.75
CA TRP A 218 11.49 -19.30 6.34
C TRP A 218 12.99 -19.07 6.46
#